data_AF-A0A380P8N3-F1
#
_entry.id   AF-A0A380P8N3-F1
#
_cell.length_a   1.000
_cell.length_b   1.000
_cell.length_c   1.000
_cell.angle_alpha   90.00
_cell.angle_beta   90.00
_cell.angle_gamma   90.00
#
_symmetry.space_group_name_H-M   'P 1'
#
loop_
_entity.id
_entity.type
_entity.pdbx_description
1 polymer ?
#
loop_
_entity_poly.entity_id
_entity_poly.type
_entity_poly.pdbx_seq_one_letter_code
_entity_poly.pdbx_strand_id
1 'polypeptide(L)'
;MAEIEYHDVTSTSVSFAERVKDGKDILDNDTYFIVWTTTPWTIPASEAIAVNPSFKYDVVQPAGSERKFVVADALLGSAAQAYGWGDDYEVVKTVQGSDLDRMTAQHPYMDREILVINGDHVTADAGTGLVHTAPGFGEDDFAIGQKYNLPIIMNVDDRGYMTEEAGPDFEGVSMMMRMLFH
;
A
#
# COMPACT_ATOMS: atom_id res chain seq x y z
N MET A 1 -21.09 14.28 25.07
CA MET A 1 -21.08 12.90 24.56
C MET A 1 -21.27 13.03 23.07
N ALA A 2 -20.20 12.85 22.29
CA ALA A 2 -20.32 12.87 20.84
C ALA A 2 -20.82 11.48 20.42
N GLU A 3 -22.06 11.41 19.95
CA GLU A 3 -22.58 10.23 19.27
C GLU A 3 -21.90 10.17 17.90
N ILE A 4 -20.97 9.23 17.75
CA ILE A 4 -20.48 8.84 16.42
C ILE A 4 -21.56 7.93 15.85
N GLU A 5 -22.44 8.48 15.02
CA GLU A 5 -23.31 7.68 14.17
C GLU A 5 -22.44 6.95 13.15
N TYR A 6 -22.30 5.63 13.34
CA TYR A 6 -21.74 4.74 12.32
C TYR A 6 -22.76 4.60 11.19
N HIS A 7 -22.65 5.46 10.18
CA HIS A 7 -23.20 5.16 8.87
C HIS A 7 -22.31 4.10 8.22
N ASP A 8 -22.93 2.99 7.80
CA ASP A 8 -22.30 1.93 7.01
C ASP A 8 -21.95 2.49 5.62
N VAL A 9 -20.81 3.18 5.54
CA VAL A 9 -20.25 3.65 4.29
C VAL A 9 -19.55 2.45 3.67
N THR A 10 -20.03 1.99 2.51
CA THR A 10 -19.37 0.94 1.74
C THR A 10 -17.96 1.42 1.38
N SER A 11 -16.97 1.04 2.19
CA SER A 11 -15.57 1.42 1.99
C SER A 11 -15.12 0.83 0.65
N THR A 12 -14.90 1.73 -0.32
CA THR A 12 -14.32 1.36 -1.61
C THR A 12 -12.85 1.11 -1.36
N SER A 13 -12.47 -0.14 -1.13
CA SER A 13 -11.07 -0.52 -1.09
C SER A 13 -10.47 -0.40 -2.49
N VAL A 14 -9.25 0.10 -2.56
CA VAL A 14 -8.47 0.22 -3.79
C VAL A 14 -7.15 -0.50 -3.58
N SER A 15 -6.65 -1.11 -4.65
CA SER A 15 -5.30 -1.67 -4.71
C SER A 15 -4.52 -1.02 -5.83
N PHE A 16 -3.23 -0.78 -5.59
CA PHE A 16 -2.29 -0.23 -6.57
C PHE A 16 -0.95 -0.92 -6.45
N ALA A 17 -0.16 -0.87 -7.53
CA ALA A 17 1.12 -1.58 -7.62
C ALA A 17 2.29 -0.59 -7.55
N GLU A 18 3.17 -0.78 -6.57
CA GLU A 18 4.37 0.02 -6.37
C GLU A 18 5.60 -0.78 -6.78
N ARG A 19 6.35 -0.27 -7.76
CA ARG A 19 7.48 -1.00 -8.36
C ARG A 19 8.66 -1.03 -7.39
N VAL A 20 9.28 -2.20 -7.19
CA VAL A 20 10.53 -2.30 -6.42
C VAL A 20 11.65 -1.45 -7.07
N LYS A 21 12.41 -0.73 -6.24
CA LYS A 21 13.58 0.09 -6.63
C LYS A 21 14.87 -0.50 -6.06
N ASP A 22 14.93 -0.69 -4.75
CA ASP A 22 15.95 -1.48 -4.07
C ASP A 22 15.31 -2.69 -3.38
N GLY A 23 15.45 -3.85 -4.02
CA GLY A 23 14.98 -5.13 -3.50
C GLY A 23 16.05 -5.90 -2.72
N LYS A 24 17.18 -5.28 -2.36
CA LYS A 24 18.27 -5.88 -1.56
C LYS A 24 18.75 -7.26 -2.04
N ASP A 25 18.85 -7.45 -3.35
CA ASP A 25 19.18 -8.74 -4.00
C ASP A 25 18.18 -9.89 -3.71
N ILE A 26 17.05 -9.60 -3.06
CA ILE A 26 15.97 -10.54 -2.76
C ILE A 26 14.85 -10.39 -3.78
N LEU A 27 14.48 -9.16 -4.12
CA LEU A 27 13.46 -8.82 -5.12
C LEU A 27 14.07 -8.10 -6.32
N ASP A 28 13.56 -8.44 -7.51
CA ASP A 28 13.98 -7.85 -8.77
C ASP A 28 13.19 -6.57 -9.09
N ASN A 29 13.71 -5.73 -10.00
CA ASN A 29 13.07 -4.49 -10.44
C ASN A 29 11.84 -4.69 -11.36
N ASP A 30 11.49 -5.93 -11.70
CA ASP A 30 10.24 -6.33 -12.36
C ASP A 30 9.16 -6.79 -11.34
N THR A 31 9.47 -6.69 -10.06
CA THR A 31 8.58 -7.01 -8.95
C THR A 31 7.84 -5.76 -8.49
N TYR A 32 6.60 -5.95 -8.05
CA TYR A 32 5.71 -4.89 -7.58
C TYR A 32 5.06 -5.30 -6.26
N PHE A 33 5.01 -4.37 -5.32
CA PHE A 33 4.21 -4.50 -4.11
C PHE A 33 2.77 -4.12 -4.46
N ILE A 34 1.82 -5.04 -4.29
CA ILE A 34 0.40 -4.69 -4.43
C ILE A 34 -0.07 -4.22 -3.07
N VAL A 35 -0.33 -2.93 -2.96
CA VAL A 35 -0.71 -2.29 -1.71
C VAL A 35 -2.21 -2.01 -1.74
N TRP A 36 -2.87 -2.21 -0.60
CA TRP A 36 -4.30 -1.95 -0.45
C TRP A 36 -4.55 -0.81 0.55
N THR A 37 -5.58 -0.02 0.25
CA THR A 37 -6.13 1.01 1.14
C THR A 37 -7.65 1.08 1.09
N THR A 38 -8.28 1.54 2.16
CA THR A 38 -9.69 1.95 2.20
C THR A 38 -9.88 3.47 2.12
N THR A 39 -8.78 4.23 2.14
CA THR A 39 -8.75 5.69 2.08
C THR A 39 -7.89 6.16 0.90
N PRO A 40 -8.34 6.02 -0.36
CA PRO A 40 -7.49 6.33 -1.51
C PRO A 40 -6.98 7.78 -1.56
N TRP A 41 -7.67 8.70 -0.89
CA TRP A 41 -7.26 10.09 -0.78
C TRP A 41 -5.95 10.29 0.01
N THR A 42 -5.50 9.31 0.81
CA THR A 42 -4.22 9.39 1.52
C THR A 42 -3.03 8.94 0.67
N ILE A 43 -3.25 8.36 -0.53
CA ILE A 43 -2.16 7.82 -1.34
C ILE A 43 -1.10 8.87 -1.71
N PRO A 44 -1.43 10.13 -2.07
CA PRO A 44 -0.39 11.13 -2.37
C PRO A 44 0.55 11.43 -1.18
N ALA A 45 0.10 11.18 0.05
CA ALA A 45 0.89 11.30 1.27
C ALA A 45 1.51 9.96 1.74
N SER A 46 1.48 8.92 0.90
CA SER A 46 2.09 7.63 1.21
C SER A 46 3.61 7.77 1.25
N GLU A 47 4.20 7.39 2.38
CA GLU A 47 5.64 7.45 2.64
C GLU A 47 6.26 6.06 2.83
N ALA A 48 5.43 5.03 3.00
CA ALA A 48 5.91 3.66 3.13
C ALA A 48 4.86 2.59 2.80
N ILE A 49 5.35 1.35 2.70
CA ILE A 49 4.58 0.11 2.61
C ILE A 49 4.84 -0.69 3.88
N ALA A 50 3.82 -0.87 4.72
CA ALA A 50 3.90 -1.73 5.89
C ALA A 50 3.67 -3.19 5.52
N VAL A 51 4.55 -4.05 6.03
CA VAL A 51 4.47 -5.52 5.95
C VAL A 51 4.66 -6.13 7.33
N ASN A 52 3.98 -7.24 7.63
CA ASN A 52 4.13 -7.92 8.91
C ASN A 52 5.43 -8.75 8.92
N PRO A 53 6.37 -8.52 9.85
CA PRO A 53 7.64 -9.27 9.87
C PRO A 53 7.46 -10.77 10.09
N SER A 54 6.36 -11.19 10.73
CA SER A 54 6.06 -12.60 11.03
C SER A 54 5.43 -13.34 9.86
N PHE A 55 4.94 -12.63 8.84
CA PHE A 55 4.30 -13.25 7.68
C PHE A 55 5.31 -13.70 6.63
N LYS A 56 4.89 -14.68 5.83
CA LYS A 56 5.56 -15.04 4.59
C LYS A 56 4.88 -14.34 3.43
N TYR A 57 5.68 -13.92 2.47
CA TYR A 57 5.24 -13.24 1.28
C TYR A 57 5.68 -14.00 0.04
N ASP A 58 4.73 -14.32 -0.81
CA ASP A 58 4.98 -14.96 -2.10
C ASP A 58 5.18 -13.90 -3.17
N VAL A 59 6.22 -14.12 -3.97
CA VAL A 59 6.45 -13.40 -5.21
C VAL A 59 5.81 -14.23 -6.32
N VAL A 60 4.71 -13.72 -6.86
CA VAL A 60 3.88 -14.43 -7.83
C VAL A 60 3.96 -13.78 -9.20
N GLN A 61 4.00 -14.60 -10.24
CA GLN A 61 3.97 -14.17 -11.63
C GLN A 61 2.70 -14.70 -12.30
N PRO A 62 1.73 -13.82 -12.60
CA PRO A 62 0.54 -14.21 -13.37
C PRO A 62 0.92 -14.68 -14.77
N ALA A 63 0.19 -15.65 -15.30
CA ALA A 63 0.44 -16.16 -16.65
C ALA A 63 0.32 -15.05 -17.70
N GLY A 64 1.32 -14.94 -18.58
CA GLY A 64 1.38 -13.91 -19.61
C GLY A 64 1.79 -12.52 -19.13
N SER A 65 2.11 -12.35 -17.84
CA SER A 65 2.70 -11.12 -17.29
C SER A 65 4.22 -11.25 -17.15
N GLU A 66 4.96 -10.22 -17.55
CA GLU A 66 6.39 -10.08 -17.20
C GLU A 66 6.58 -9.52 -15.78
N ARG A 67 5.52 -8.95 -15.19
CA ARG A 67 5.55 -8.39 -13.83
C ARG A 67 5.32 -9.48 -12.80
N LYS A 68 6.07 -9.39 -11.70
CA LYS A 68 5.89 -10.18 -10.49
C LYS A 68 5.22 -9.33 -9.42
N PHE A 69 4.47 -9.97 -8.53
CA PHE A 69 3.73 -9.28 -7.47
C PHE A 69 4.02 -9.91 -6.11
N VAL A 70 4.17 -9.09 -5.08
CA VAL A 70 4.33 -9.55 -3.70
C VAL A 70 2.96 -9.59 -3.04
N VAL A 71 2.62 -10.74 -2.47
CA VAL A 71 1.36 -10.97 -1.73
C VAL A 71 1.65 -11.83 -0.50
N ALA A 72 0.99 -11.58 0.63
CA ALA A 72 1.09 -12.48 1.78
C ALA A 72 0.55 -13.86 1.40
N ASP A 73 1.31 -14.92 1.73
CA ASP A 73 0.97 -16.33 1.41
C ASP A 73 -0.46 -16.70 1.84
N ALA A 74 -0.85 -16.29 3.05
CA ALA A 74 -2.19 -16.51 3.59
C ALA A 74 -3.34 -15.84 2.78
N LEU A 75 -3.03 -14.80 2.01
CA LEU A 75 -3.99 -14.01 1.23
C LEU A 75 -3.90 -14.30 -0.29
N LEU A 76 -2.98 -15.16 -0.72
CA LEU A 76 -2.70 -15.39 -2.14
C LEU A 76 -3.95 -15.87 -2.90
N GLY A 77 -4.71 -16.84 -2.35
CA GLY A 77 -5.90 -17.35 -3.01
C GLY A 77 -6.97 -16.28 -3.24
N SER A 78 -7.24 -15.45 -2.23
CA SER A 78 -8.19 -14.33 -2.35
C SER A 78 -7.68 -13.24 -3.30
N ALA A 79 -6.39 -12.92 -3.24
CA ALA A 79 -5.78 -11.92 -4.11
C ALA A 79 -5.80 -12.37 -5.58
N ALA A 80 -5.46 -13.63 -5.86
CA ALA A 80 -5.48 -14.18 -7.21
C ALA A 80 -6.86 -14.14 -7.85
N GLN A 81 -7.92 -14.40 -7.07
CA GLN A 81 -9.30 -14.23 -7.53
C GLN A 81 -9.65 -12.76 -7.76
N ALA A 82 -9.32 -11.88 -6.81
CA ALA A 82 -9.64 -10.45 -6.87
C ALA A 82 -8.96 -9.74 -8.05
N TYR A 83 -7.73 -10.13 -8.40
CA TYR A 83 -6.96 -9.55 -9.50
C TYR A 83 -7.11 -10.31 -10.82
N GLY A 84 -8.01 -11.30 -10.89
CA GLY A 84 -8.32 -12.02 -12.12
C GLY A 84 -7.23 -12.97 -12.60
N TRP A 85 -6.30 -13.37 -11.72
CA TRP A 85 -5.28 -14.38 -12.02
C TRP A 85 -5.88 -15.79 -11.98
N GLY A 86 -6.93 -16.01 -11.18
CA GLY A 86 -7.53 -17.34 -11.01
C GLY A 86 -6.50 -18.34 -10.47
N ASP A 87 -6.32 -19.46 -11.16
CA ASP A 87 -5.26 -20.44 -10.88
C ASP A 87 -4.06 -20.30 -11.84
N ASP A 88 -4.08 -19.31 -12.74
CA ASP A 88 -3.10 -19.09 -13.79
C ASP A 88 -1.96 -18.16 -13.30
N TYR A 89 -1.21 -18.61 -12.30
CA TYR A 89 -0.02 -17.92 -11.80
C TYR A 89 1.04 -18.91 -11.30
N GLU A 90 2.28 -18.45 -11.21
CA GLU A 90 3.40 -19.21 -10.62
C GLU A 90 3.93 -18.48 -9.39
N VAL A 91 4.19 -19.22 -8.30
CA VAL A 91 4.96 -18.71 -7.16
C VAL A 91 6.44 -18.86 -7.48
N VAL A 92 7.10 -17.74 -7.78
CA VAL A 92 8.52 -17.68 -8.18
C VAL A 92 9.43 -17.91 -6.97
N LYS A 93 9.06 -17.36 -5.82
CA LYS A 93 9.75 -17.53 -4.53
C LYS A 93 8.89 -17.06 -3.36
N THR A 94 9.24 -17.49 -2.16
CA THR A 94 8.66 -17.02 -0.90
C THR A 94 9.75 -16.37 -0.04
N VAL A 95 9.44 -15.24 0.59
CA VAL A 95 10.35 -14.47 1.44
C VAL A 95 9.72 -14.18 2.80
N GLN A 96 10.54 -13.99 3.83
CA GLN A 96 10.03 -13.60 5.15
C GLN A 96 9.76 -12.10 5.17
N GLY A 97 8.68 -11.66 5.83
CA GLY A 97 8.34 -10.24 5.94
C GLY A 97 9.45 -9.40 6.58
N SER A 98 10.22 -9.98 7.52
CA SER A 98 11.40 -9.33 8.10
C SER A 98 12.51 -9.03 7.10
N ASP A 99 12.60 -9.81 6.01
CA ASP A 99 13.64 -9.62 5.00
C ASP A 99 13.32 -8.45 4.06
N LEU A 100 12.03 -8.07 3.99
CA LEU A 100 11.55 -6.94 3.20
C LEU A 100 11.83 -5.57 3.84
N ASP A 101 12.23 -5.54 5.12
CA ASP A 101 12.46 -4.31 5.85
C ASP A 101 13.47 -3.40 5.14
N ARG A 102 13.17 -2.11 5.05
CA ARG A 102 14.01 -1.09 4.41
C ARG A 102 14.36 -1.38 2.95
N MET A 103 13.60 -2.23 2.25
CA MET A 103 13.56 -2.17 0.78
C MET A 103 12.92 -0.86 0.35
N THR A 104 13.04 -0.51 -0.93
CA THR A 104 12.40 0.69 -1.46
C THR A 104 11.55 0.40 -2.68
N ALA A 105 10.52 1.23 -2.84
CA ALA A 105 9.60 1.18 -3.96
C ALA A 105 9.38 2.57 -4.55
N GLN A 106 8.98 2.60 -5.83
CA GLN A 106 8.54 3.81 -6.49
C GLN A 106 7.10 4.12 -6.08
N HIS A 107 6.87 5.34 -5.58
CA HIS A 107 5.54 5.85 -5.30
C HIS A 107 4.67 5.82 -6.58
N PRO A 108 3.37 5.48 -6.50
CA PRO A 108 2.54 5.17 -7.66
C PRO A 108 2.27 6.39 -8.56
N TYR A 109 2.31 7.60 -7.98
CA TYR A 109 1.93 8.84 -8.67
C TYR A 109 3.02 9.92 -8.69
N MET A 110 4.03 9.79 -7.85
CA MET A 110 5.05 10.83 -7.68
C MET A 110 6.41 10.23 -8.00
N ASP A 111 7.32 11.07 -8.49
CA ASP A 111 8.73 10.70 -8.61
C ASP A 111 9.40 10.74 -7.23
N ARG A 112 8.93 9.87 -6.33
CA ARG A 112 9.37 9.71 -4.94
C ARG A 112 9.64 8.23 -4.69
N GLU A 113 10.72 7.97 -3.97
CA GLU A 113 11.04 6.65 -3.44
C GLU A 113 10.50 6.54 -2.02
N ILE A 114 9.83 5.43 -1.71
CA ILE A 114 9.23 5.13 -0.41
C ILE A 114 9.81 3.85 0.18
N LEU A 115 9.73 3.71 1.50
CA LEU A 115 10.31 2.58 2.22
C LEU A 115 9.31 1.44 2.39
N VAL A 116 9.80 0.21 2.37
CA VAL A 116 9.08 -0.93 2.94
C VAL A 116 9.48 -1.03 4.41
N ILE A 117 8.51 -1.16 5.31
CA ILE A 117 8.71 -1.13 6.76
C ILE A 117 8.02 -2.31 7.43
N ASN A 118 8.59 -2.82 8.52
CA ASN A 118 7.92 -3.83 9.32
C ASN A 118 6.93 -3.24 10.33
N GLY A 119 5.67 -3.66 10.25
CA GLY A 119 4.57 -3.25 11.13
C GLY A 119 3.67 -4.41 11.57
N ASP A 120 3.50 -4.58 12.88
CA ASP A 120 2.68 -5.66 13.46
C ASP A 120 1.17 -5.41 13.32
N HIS A 121 0.76 -4.18 12.97
CA HIS A 121 -0.64 -3.82 12.73
C HIS A 121 -1.19 -4.43 11.43
N VAL A 122 -0.32 -4.90 10.54
CA VAL A 122 -0.71 -5.56 9.29
C VAL A 122 -1.27 -6.95 9.61
N THR A 123 -2.54 -7.16 9.30
CA THR A 123 -3.22 -8.45 9.48
C THR A 123 -3.44 -9.18 8.15
N ALA A 124 -3.79 -10.46 8.24
CA ALA A 124 -4.09 -11.31 7.08
C ALA A 124 -5.61 -11.44 6.83
N ASP A 125 -6.39 -10.41 7.17
CA ASP A 125 -7.86 -10.48 7.10
C ASP A 125 -8.42 -9.98 5.76
N ALA A 126 -7.70 -9.08 5.08
CA ALA A 126 -8.14 -8.47 3.83
C ALA A 126 -6.97 -7.95 2.98
N GLY A 127 -7.26 -7.69 1.70
CA GLY A 127 -6.29 -7.16 0.74
C GLY A 127 -5.19 -8.16 0.40
N THR A 128 -3.94 -7.68 0.45
CA THR A 128 -2.75 -8.43 0.02
C THR A 128 -1.78 -8.72 1.15
N GLY A 129 -2.00 -8.16 2.34
CA GLY A 129 -1.05 -8.18 3.45
C GLY A 129 0.08 -7.16 3.30
N LEU A 130 -0.07 -6.20 2.37
CA LEU A 130 0.76 -5.00 2.24
C LEU A 130 -0.15 -3.77 2.36
N VAL A 131 0.16 -2.89 3.29
CA VAL A 131 -0.68 -1.73 3.64
C VAL A 131 0.13 -0.46 3.38
N HIS A 132 -0.47 0.55 2.75
CA HIS A 132 0.22 1.82 2.57
C HIS A 132 0.31 2.55 3.91
N THR A 133 1.32 3.38 4.09
CA THR A 133 1.53 4.13 5.33
C THR A 133 1.64 5.61 5.00
N ALA A 134 0.70 6.40 5.53
CA ALA A 134 0.67 7.86 5.42
C ALA A 134 0.67 8.46 6.84
N PRO A 135 1.84 8.77 7.43
CA PRO A 135 1.97 9.17 8.83
C PRO A 135 1.15 10.40 9.27
N GLY A 136 0.70 11.24 8.33
CA GLY A 136 -0.17 12.38 8.61
C GLY A 136 -1.64 12.01 8.88
N PHE A 137 -2.07 10.80 8.54
CA PHE A 137 -3.50 10.48 8.43
C PHE A 137 -3.95 9.23 9.21
N GLY A 138 -3.05 8.57 9.96
CA GLY A 138 -3.38 7.40 10.79
C GLY A 138 -2.52 7.32 12.05
N GLU A 139 -3.08 6.84 13.16
CA GLU A 139 -2.36 6.70 14.43
C GLU A 139 -1.27 5.62 14.36
N ASP A 140 -1.61 4.44 13.80
CA ASP A 140 -0.65 3.35 13.58
C ASP A 140 0.46 3.78 12.60
N ASP A 141 0.09 4.49 11.53
CA ASP A 141 0.99 5.04 10.53
C ASP A 141 1.94 6.09 11.13
N PHE A 142 1.44 6.94 12.01
CA PHE A 142 2.24 7.92 12.73
C PHE A 142 3.23 7.22 13.67
N ALA A 143 2.77 6.26 14.47
CA ALA A 143 3.59 5.56 15.44
C ALA A 143 4.72 4.75 14.78
N ILE A 144 4.44 4.07 13.67
CA ILE A 144 5.47 3.36 12.90
C ILE A 144 6.35 4.33 12.11
N GLY A 145 5.77 5.38 11.52
CA GLY A 145 6.49 6.40 10.78
C GLY A 145 7.55 7.09 11.62
N GLN A 146 7.26 7.37 12.90
CA GLN A 146 8.26 7.90 13.84
C GLN A 146 9.44 6.93 14.06
N LYS A 147 9.20 5.62 14.15
CA LYS A 147 10.27 4.62 14.35
C LYS A 147 11.23 4.55 13.15
N TYR A 148 10.69 4.73 11.94
CA TYR A 148 11.48 4.72 10.69
C TYR A 148 11.94 6.12 10.26
N ASN A 149 11.58 7.16 11.01
CA ASN A 149 11.88 8.56 10.71
C ASN A 149 11.33 9.01 9.34
N LEU A 150 10.10 8.59 9.03
CA LEU A 150 9.37 8.96 7.82
C LEU A 150 8.89 10.41 7.87
N PRO A 151 8.80 11.11 6.71
CA PRO A 151 8.12 12.39 6.62
C PRO A 151 6.67 12.31 7.08
N ILE A 152 6.17 13.39 7.67
CA ILE A 152 4.75 13.56 7.98
C ILE A 152 4.21 14.58 6.99
N ILE A 153 3.45 14.10 6.01
CA ILE A 153 2.84 14.93 4.98
C ILE A 153 1.37 15.17 5.33
N MET A 154 1.00 16.45 5.40
CA MET A 154 -0.36 16.92 5.64
C MET A 154 -0.84 17.68 4.41
N ASN A 155 -1.13 16.96 3.34
CA ASN A 155 -1.49 17.53 2.05
C ASN A 155 -2.98 17.90 1.91
N VAL A 156 -3.70 18.08 3.02
CA VAL A 156 -5.12 18.46 3.02
C VAL A 156 -5.38 19.65 3.94
N ASP A 157 -6.17 20.60 3.45
CA ASP A 157 -6.55 21.80 4.18
C ASP A 157 -7.64 21.55 5.25
N ASP A 158 -7.93 22.58 6.04
CA ASP A 158 -8.92 22.57 7.13
C ASP A 158 -10.37 22.36 6.64
N ARG A 159 -10.60 22.42 5.33
CA ARG A 159 -11.90 22.20 4.69
C ARG A 159 -12.01 20.81 4.06
N GLY A 160 -10.97 19.98 4.15
CA GLY A 160 -10.95 18.64 3.56
C GLY A 160 -10.66 18.62 2.06
N TYR A 161 -9.97 19.65 1.54
CA TYR A 161 -9.52 19.74 0.15
C TYR A 161 -8.02 19.55 0.04
N MET A 162 -7.62 18.77 -0.96
CA MET A 162 -6.21 18.53 -1.25
C MET A 162 -5.49 19.80 -1.67
N THR A 163 -4.31 19.98 -1.09
CA THR A 163 -3.39 21.09 -1.36
C THR A 163 -2.48 20.78 -2.55
N GLU A 164 -1.69 21.76 -2.99
CA GLU A 164 -0.69 21.60 -4.05
C GLU A 164 0.31 20.46 -3.77
N GLU A 165 0.57 20.14 -2.50
CA GLU A 165 1.47 19.05 -2.09
C GLU A 165 0.94 17.66 -2.47
N ALA A 166 -0.37 17.52 -2.74
CA ALA A 166 -0.94 16.28 -3.26
C ALA A 166 -0.59 16.04 -4.73
N GLY A 167 -0.02 17.03 -5.43
CA GLY A 167 0.31 16.97 -6.84
C GLY A 167 -0.79 17.57 -7.73
N PRO A 168 -0.45 17.89 -8.99
CA PRO A 168 -1.32 18.64 -9.90
C PRO A 168 -2.60 17.90 -10.27
N ASP A 169 -2.59 16.56 -10.23
CA ASP A 169 -3.75 15.73 -10.53
C ASP A 169 -4.78 15.69 -9.39
N PHE A 170 -4.39 16.17 -8.20
CA PHE A 170 -5.16 16.04 -6.97
C PHE A 170 -5.49 17.38 -6.30
N GLU A 171 -4.81 18.47 -6.66
CA GLU A 171 -5.05 19.80 -6.11
C GLU A 171 -6.54 20.21 -6.22
N GLY A 172 -7.14 20.64 -5.11
CA GLY A 172 -8.54 21.07 -5.05
C GLY A 172 -9.56 19.94 -5.06
N VAL A 173 -9.14 18.67 -5.04
CA VAL A 173 -10.04 17.51 -4.91
C VAL A 173 -10.45 17.34 -3.43
N SER A 174 -11.75 17.13 -3.19
CA SER A 174 -12.26 16.84 -1.84
C SER A 174 -11.93 15.40 -1.42
N MET A 175 -11.52 15.19 -0.16
CA MET A 175 -11.31 13.86 0.43
C MET A 175 -12.52 12.93 0.30
N MET A 176 -13.74 13.49 0.25
CA MET A 176 -15.00 12.73 0.16
C MET A 176 -15.36 12.34 -1.28
N MET A 177 -14.66 12.89 -2.28
CA MET A 177 -14.88 12.55 -3.68
C MET A 177 -14.25 11.17 -3.96
N ARG A 178 -15.00 10.27 -4.60
CA ARG A 178 -14.43 8.99 -5.06
C ARG A 178 -13.32 9.27 -6.06
N MET A 179 -12.07 8.96 -5.70
CA MET A 179 -10.99 8.86 -6.66
C MET A 179 -11.27 7.66 -7.57
N LEU A 180 -11.65 7.94 -8.82
CA LEU A 180 -11.80 6.93 -9.85
C LEU A 180 -10.44 6.71 -10.52
N PHE A 181 -9.75 5.65 -10.10
CA PHE A 181 -8.55 5.17 -10.77
C PHE A 181 -8.97 4.48 -12.06
N HIS A 182 -8.44 4.94 -13.20
CA HIS A 182 -8.71 4.41 -14.54
C HIS A 182 -7.55 3.52 -15.00
#